data_AF-A0A943Y965-F1
#
_entry.id   AF-A0A943Y965-F1
#
_cell.length_a   1.000
_cell.length_b   1.000
_cell.length_c   1.000
_cell.angle_alpha   90.00
_cell.angle_beta   90.00
_cell.angle_gamma   90.00
#
_symmetry.space_group_name_H-M   'P 1'
#
loop_
_entity.id
_entity.type
_entity.pdbx_description
1 polymer ?
#
loop_
_entity_poly.entity_id
_entity_poly.type
_entity_poly.pdbx_seq_one_letter_code
_entity_poly.pdbx_strand_id
1 'polypeptide(L)'
;MCQHTRNYREKKDKRGFADKTLEKLMQREAYLKQVQGQKEIVMHYIKDHKIVFSEIAESVTEDTRRVFLQWIAQANMNSQKKGRTEYGQEYQLFREKGTCILKCEDGDLTMPSYILEFK
;
A
#
# COMPACT_ATOMS: atom_id res chain seq x y z
N MET A 1 64.38 9.10 -42.52
CA MET A 1 64.06 9.74 -41.23
C MET A 1 62.56 9.72 -41.07
N CYS A 2 62.05 9.00 -40.07
CA CYS A 2 60.62 8.86 -39.81
C CYS A 2 60.13 9.99 -38.90
N GLN A 3 59.03 10.66 -39.26
CA GLN A 3 58.22 11.43 -38.32
C GLN A 3 56.76 11.00 -38.48
N HIS A 4 56.35 10.03 -37.65
CA HIS A 4 54.93 9.73 -37.45
C HIS A 4 54.41 10.64 -36.35
N THR A 5 53.76 11.73 -36.74
CA THR A 5 53.06 12.62 -35.81
C THR A 5 51.84 11.88 -35.27
N ARG A 6 51.96 11.34 -34.06
CA ARG A 6 50.84 10.73 -33.32
C ARG A 6 49.93 11.86 -32.82
N ASN A 7 48.90 12.21 -33.59
CA ASN A 7 47.81 13.02 -33.06
C ASN A 7 47.01 12.15 -32.07
N TYR A 8 47.30 12.34 -30.79
CA TYR A 8 46.48 11.85 -29.69
C TYR A 8 45.10 12.51 -29.78
N ARG A 9 44.08 11.72 -30.10
CA ARG A 9 42.67 12.16 -30.09
C ARG A 9 42.16 11.86 -28.68
N GLU A 10 41.93 12.90 -27.88
CA GLU A 10 41.32 12.76 -26.55
C GLU A 10 40.02 11.95 -26.67
N LYS A 11 39.92 10.91 -25.83
CA LYS A 11 38.73 10.06 -25.77
C LYS A 11 37.59 10.90 -25.20
N LYS A 12 36.53 11.09 -25.99
CA LYS A 12 35.28 11.73 -25.55
C LYS A 12 34.81 11.10 -24.24
N ASP A 13 34.67 11.95 -23.23
CA ASP A 13 34.21 11.63 -21.90
C ASP A 13 32.88 10.86 -21.98
N LYS A 14 32.86 9.62 -21.51
CA LYS A 14 31.63 8.84 -21.37
C LYS A 14 30.87 9.37 -20.16
N ARG A 15 30.29 10.58 -20.23
CA ARG A 15 29.21 11.00 -19.31
C ARG A 15 27.90 10.36 -19.75
N GLY A 16 27.89 9.03 -19.79
CA GLY A 16 26.68 8.25 -19.98
C GLY A 16 25.99 8.14 -18.62
N PHE A 17 24.84 8.80 -18.52
CA PHE A 17 23.91 8.80 -17.37
C PHE A 17 24.37 9.67 -16.19
N ALA A 18 23.67 10.81 -16.01
CA ALA A 18 23.65 11.49 -14.71
C ALA A 18 23.29 10.46 -13.63
N ASP A 19 24.04 10.44 -12.54
CA ASP A 19 23.85 9.53 -11.42
C ASP A 19 22.53 9.86 -10.71
N LYS A 20 21.41 9.39 -11.29
CA LYS A 20 20.07 9.44 -10.71
C LYS A 20 19.93 8.48 -9.53
N THR A 21 21.03 7.92 -9.04
CA THR A 21 21.06 6.98 -7.93
C THR A 21 20.54 7.67 -6.68
N LEU A 22 20.92 8.93 -6.45
CA LEU A 22 20.41 9.73 -5.32
C LEU A 22 18.90 10.02 -5.45
N GLU A 23 18.41 10.41 -6.63
CA GLU A 23 16.97 10.65 -6.87
C GLU A 23 16.15 9.36 -6.69
N LYS A 24 16.64 8.22 -7.20
CA LYS A 24 16.00 6.91 -7.03
C LYS A 24 15.98 6.46 -5.57
N LEU A 25 17.04 6.73 -4.81
CA LEU A 25 17.10 6.43 -3.38
C LEU A 25 16.09 7.29 -2.61
N MET A 26 16.04 8.60 -2.85
CA MET A 26 15.08 9.50 -2.20
C MET A 26 13.62 9.12 -2.52
N GLN A 27 13.32 8.81 -3.77
CA GLN A 27 11.99 8.33 -4.18
C GLN A 27 11.62 7.02 -3.48
N ARG A 28 12.58 6.09 -3.39
CA ARG A 28 12.39 4.81 -2.69
C ARG A 28 12.13 5.04 -1.19
N GLU A 29 12.91 5.88 -0.54
CA GLU A 29 12.74 6.17 0.89
C GLU A 29 11.41 6.87 1.18
N ALA A 30 11.00 7.83 0.34
CA ALA A 30 9.70 8.49 0.46
C ALA A 30 8.55 7.48 0.32
N TYR A 31 8.60 6.61 -0.69
CA TYR A 31 7.62 5.55 -0.88
C TYR A 31 7.55 4.61 0.33
N LEU A 32 8.70 4.16 0.83
CA LEU A 32 8.77 3.28 2.01
C LEU A 32 8.19 3.93 3.26
N LYS A 33 8.36 5.25 3.44
CA LYS A 33 7.73 6.00 4.54
C LYS A 33 6.22 6.09 4.38
N GLN A 34 5.72 6.33 3.17
CA GLN A 34 4.28 6.37 2.89
C GLN A 34 3.61 5.02 3.20
N VAL A 35 4.22 3.91 2.75
CA VAL A 35 3.72 2.56 3.03
C VAL A 35 3.70 2.25 4.52
N GLN A 36 4.72 2.69 5.27
CA GLN A 36 4.75 2.51 6.73
C GLN A 36 3.65 3.32 7.43
N GLY A 37 3.47 4.59 7.08
CA GLY A 37 2.41 5.41 7.67
C GLY A 37 1.01 4.86 7.37
N GLN A 38 0.78 4.38 6.15
CA GLN A 38 -0.46 3.70 5.78
C GLN A 38 -0.72 2.47 6.64
N LYS A 39 0.30 1.63 6.85
CA LYS A 39 0.22 0.47 7.74
C LYS A 39 -0.25 0.86 9.14
N GLU A 40 0.34 1.91 9.70
CA GLU A 40 -0.01 2.38 11.05
C GLU A 40 -1.46 2.88 11.12
N ILE A 41 -1.92 3.63 10.12
CA ILE A 41 -3.32 4.09 10.02
C ILE A 41 -4.27 2.90 9.97
N VAL A 42 -4.05 1.94 9.07
CA VAL A 42 -4.91 0.76 8.93
C VAL A 42 -4.91 -0.08 10.22
N MET A 43 -3.75 -0.24 10.86
CA MET A 43 -3.63 -0.97 12.12
C MET A 43 -4.31 -0.26 13.29
N HIS A 44 -4.39 1.08 13.28
CA HIS A 44 -5.10 1.84 14.31
C HIS A 44 -6.60 1.50 14.37
N TYR A 45 -7.20 1.13 13.25
CA TYR A 45 -8.60 0.69 13.20
C TYR A 45 -8.85 -0.68 13.82
N ILE A 46 -7.81 -1.47 14.04
CA ILE A 46 -7.93 -2.79 14.69
C ILE A 46 -8.14 -2.56 16.19
N LYS A 47 -9.37 -2.74 16.66
CA LYS A 47 -9.76 -2.68 18.07
C LYS A 47 -10.10 -4.08 18.54
N ASP A 48 -9.50 -4.54 19.63
CA ASP A 48 -9.80 -5.86 20.20
C ASP A 48 -9.60 -7.00 19.18
N HIS A 49 -8.49 -6.93 18.41
CA HIS A 49 -8.18 -7.86 17.31
C HIS A 49 -9.22 -7.91 16.18
N LYS A 50 -10.12 -6.92 16.08
CA LYS A 50 -11.13 -6.87 15.02
C LYS A 50 -11.30 -5.46 14.43
N ILE A 51 -11.71 -5.40 13.18
CA ILE A 51 -12.20 -4.19 12.55
C ILE A 51 -13.69 -4.38 12.31
N VAL A 52 -14.50 -3.59 13.01
CA VAL A 52 -15.95 -3.56 12.83
C VAL A 52 -16.29 -2.34 11.98
N PHE A 53 -16.63 -2.56 10.71
CA PHE A 53 -16.88 -1.45 9.78
C PHE A 53 -18.04 -0.56 10.21
N SER A 54 -19.02 -1.11 10.94
CA SER A 54 -20.14 -0.36 11.50
C SER A 54 -19.72 0.63 12.60
N GLU A 55 -18.57 0.43 13.25
CA GLU A 55 -18.05 1.30 14.31
C GLU A 55 -17.12 2.40 13.78
N ILE A 56 -16.73 2.33 12.51
CA ILE A 56 -15.89 3.35 11.86
C ILE A 56 -16.78 4.55 11.52
N ALA A 57 -16.92 5.47 12.49
CA ALA A 57 -17.67 6.72 12.33
C ALA A 57 -16.85 7.83 11.66
N GLU A 58 -15.52 7.70 11.65
CA GLU A 58 -14.59 8.64 11.02
C GLU A 58 -14.49 8.44 9.51
N SER A 59 -14.15 9.50 8.79
CA SER A 59 -13.89 9.45 7.36
C SER A 59 -12.52 8.81 7.09
N VAL A 60 -12.52 7.65 6.44
CA VAL A 60 -11.28 6.96 6.04
C VAL A 60 -10.70 7.58 4.77
N THR A 61 -9.39 7.54 4.65
CA THR A 61 -8.70 7.97 3.42
C THR A 61 -9.02 7.04 2.25
N GLU A 62 -8.90 7.54 1.01
CA GLU A 62 -9.14 6.73 -0.21
C GLU A 62 -8.35 5.42 -0.19
N ASP A 63 -7.10 5.53 0.25
CA ASP A 63 -6.15 4.45 0.28
C ASP A 63 -6.47 3.43 1.39
N THR A 64 -6.85 3.88 2.59
CA THR A 64 -7.32 3.00 3.68
C THR A 64 -8.57 2.21 3.24
N ARG A 65 -9.52 2.89 2.59
CA ARG A 65 -10.70 2.25 1.99
C ARG A 65 -10.31 1.17 0.98
N ARG A 66 -9.31 1.43 0.14
CA ARG A 66 -8.83 0.46 -0.85
C ARG A 66 -8.30 -0.81 -0.18
N VAL A 67 -7.49 -0.66 0.86
CA VAL A 67 -6.95 -1.79 1.64
C VAL A 67 -8.09 -2.61 2.26
N PHE A 68 -9.05 -1.96 2.91
CA PHE A 68 -10.21 -2.64 3.50
C PHE A 68 -11.02 -3.43 2.49
N LEU A 69 -11.36 -2.82 1.36
CA LEU A 69 -12.10 -3.49 0.29
C LEU A 69 -11.30 -4.64 -0.32
N GLN A 70 -9.98 -4.50 -0.46
CA GLN A 70 -9.12 -5.60 -0.91
C GLN A 70 -9.14 -6.77 0.06
N TRP A 71 -9.12 -6.53 1.37
CA TRP A 71 -9.22 -7.60 2.37
C TRP A 71 -10.59 -8.30 2.31
N ILE A 72 -11.68 -7.53 2.19
CA ILE A 72 -13.02 -8.10 2.01
C ILE A 72 -13.09 -8.94 0.73
N ALA A 73 -12.55 -8.45 -0.38
CA ALA A 73 -12.53 -9.17 -1.65
C ALA A 73 -11.72 -10.47 -1.54
N GLN A 74 -10.51 -10.40 -0.97
CA GLN A 74 -9.63 -11.56 -0.81
C GLN A 74 -10.26 -12.64 0.08
N ALA A 75 -10.85 -12.27 1.23
CA ALA A 75 -11.57 -13.23 2.06
C ALA A 75 -12.78 -13.82 1.33
N ASN A 76 -13.47 -13.05 0.49
CA ASN A 76 -14.60 -13.56 -0.29
C ASN A 76 -14.21 -14.57 -1.38
N MET A 77 -12.94 -14.61 -1.81
CA MET A 77 -12.45 -15.58 -2.81
C MET A 77 -12.39 -17.02 -2.29
N ASN A 78 -12.42 -17.23 -0.97
CA ASN A 78 -12.38 -18.56 -0.36
C ASN A 78 -13.66 -18.82 0.46
N SER A 79 -14.19 -20.04 0.39
CA SER A 79 -15.36 -20.49 1.18
C SER A 79 -15.17 -20.31 2.69
N GLN A 80 -13.93 -20.36 3.19
CA GLN A 80 -13.62 -20.16 4.60
C GLN A 80 -13.69 -18.69 5.06
N LYS A 81 -13.85 -17.74 4.14
CA LYS A 81 -13.85 -16.29 4.43
C LYS A 81 -12.58 -15.84 5.16
N LYS A 82 -11.43 -16.43 4.85
CA LYS A 82 -10.14 -16.09 5.44
C LYS A 82 -9.21 -15.46 4.41
N GLY A 83 -8.35 -14.56 4.87
CA GLY A 83 -7.33 -13.92 4.04
C GLY A 83 -6.06 -13.65 4.85
N ARG A 84 -5.07 -13.08 4.18
CA ARG A 84 -3.82 -12.65 4.80
C ARG A 84 -3.54 -11.23 4.37
N THR A 85 -3.29 -10.36 5.35
CA THR A 85 -2.92 -8.97 5.08
C THR A 85 -1.57 -8.91 4.40
N GLU A 86 -1.28 -7.77 3.77
CA GLU A 86 0.03 -7.48 3.16
C GLU A 86 1.18 -7.50 4.20
N TYR A 87 0.84 -7.44 5.48
CA TYR A 87 1.76 -7.49 6.61
C TYR A 87 1.96 -8.89 7.19
N GLY A 88 1.30 -9.91 6.61
CA GLY A 88 1.44 -11.31 7.02
C GLY A 88 0.48 -11.77 8.12
N GLN A 89 -0.40 -10.90 8.63
CA GLN A 89 -1.42 -11.30 9.61
C GLN A 89 -2.58 -12.01 8.92
N GLU A 90 -3.03 -13.10 9.52
CA GLU A 90 -4.20 -13.84 9.06
C GLU A 90 -5.46 -13.24 9.66
N TYR A 91 -6.52 -13.17 8.86
CA TYR A 91 -7.80 -12.63 9.31
C TYR A 91 -8.95 -13.46 8.75
N GLN A 92 -10.11 -13.32 9.39
CA GLN A 92 -11.36 -13.92 8.98
C GLN A 92 -12.43 -12.83 8.84
N LEU A 93 -13.14 -12.87 7.72
CA LEU A 93 -14.25 -11.98 7.40
C LEU A 93 -15.55 -12.61 7.89
N PHE A 94 -16.27 -11.87 8.72
CA PHE A 94 -17.63 -12.15 9.14
C PHE A 94 -18.57 -11.13 8.53
N ARG A 95 -19.79 -11.58 8.21
CA ARG A 95 -20.86 -10.73 7.73
C ARG A 95 -21.99 -10.77 8.74
N GLU A 96 -22.33 -9.62 9.29
CA GLU A 96 -23.49 -9.44 10.15
C GLU A 96 -24.76 -9.11 9.35
N LYS A 97 -25.90 -9.12 10.05
CA LYS A 97 -27.18 -8.72 9.47
C LYS A 97 -27.22 -7.20 9.34
N GLY A 98 -27.61 -6.71 8.16
CA GLY A 98 -27.77 -5.29 7.88
C GLY A 98 -26.70 -4.74 6.94
N THR A 99 -26.69 -3.42 6.85
CA THR A 99 -25.76 -2.63 6.03
C THR A 99 -25.18 -1.51 6.88
N CYS A 100 -23.89 -1.23 6.70
CA CYS A 100 -23.22 -0.07 7.26
C CYS A 100 -22.79 0.89 6.15
N ILE A 101 -22.51 2.14 6.54
CA ILE A 101 -22.00 3.18 5.65
C ILE A 101 -20.57 3.48 6.09
N LEU A 102 -19.60 3.17 5.22
CA LEU A 102 -18.22 3.55 5.42
C LEU A 102 -18.01 4.94 4.83
N LYS A 103 -17.80 5.94 5.70
CA LYS A 103 -17.49 7.30 5.27
C LYS A 103 -16.08 7.36 4.73
N CYS A 104 -15.90 7.85 3.51
CA CYS A 104 -14.58 8.04 2.93
C CYS A 104 -14.42 9.49 2.48
N GLU A 105 -13.19 9.99 2.40
CA GLU A 105 -12.93 11.38 1.96
C GLU A 105 -13.48 11.68 0.55
N ASP A 106 -13.51 10.68 -0.33
CA ASP A 106 -14.01 10.78 -1.71
C ASP A 106 -15.52 10.47 -1.84
N GLY A 107 -16.17 10.01 -0.76
CA GLY A 107 -17.60 9.70 -0.75
C GLY A 107 -18.00 8.52 0.15
N ASP A 108 -19.27 8.45 0.47
CA ASP A 108 -19.82 7.41 1.35
C ASP A 108 -20.08 6.10 0.59
N LEU A 109 -19.64 4.97 1.17
CA LEU A 109 -19.86 3.64 0.61
C LEU A 109 -20.81 2.82 1.49
N THR A 110 -21.98 2.48 0.95
CA THR A 110 -22.90 1.56 1.61
C THR A 110 -22.51 0.11 1.31
N MET A 111 -22.25 -0.68 2.36
CA MET A 111 -21.90 -2.09 2.22
C MET A 111 -22.52 -2.94 3.34
N PRO A 112 -22.58 -4.28 3.21
CA PRO A 112 -22.99 -5.13 4.31
C PRO A 112 -22.13 -4.90 5.56
N SER A 113 -22.72 -5.05 6.74
CA SER A 113 -21.98 -4.96 8.00
C SER A 113 -20.94 -6.09 8.05
N TYR A 114 -19.70 -5.75 7.74
CA TYR A 114 -18.57 -6.67 7.78
C TYR A 114 -17.79 -6.50 9.09
N ILE A 115 -17.17 -7.60 9.53
CA ILE A 115 -16.19 -7.61 10.61
C ILE A 115 -14.98 -8.38 10.12
N LEU A 116 -13.79 -7.82 10.27
CA LEU A 116 -12.53 -8.53 10.05
C LEU A 116 -11.94 -8.87 11.40
N GLU A 117 -11.85 -10.15 11.74
CA GLU A 117 -11.20 -10.62 12.96
C GLU A 117 -9.78 -11.10 12.61
N PHE A 118 -8.78 -10.50 13.24
CA PHE A 118 -7.36 -10.80 13.05
C PHE A 118 -6.89 -11.79 14.10
N LYS A 119 -5.99 -12.70 13.69
CA LYS A 119 -5.29 -13.63 14.57
C LYS A 119 -3.91 -13.13 14.95
#